data_AF-A0A849J2N3-F1
#
_entry.id   AF-A0A849J2N3-F1
#
_cell.length_a   1.000
_cell.length_b   1.000
_cell.length_c   1.000
_cell.angle_alpha   90.00
_cell.angle_beta   90.00
_cell.angle_gamma   90.00
#
_symmetry.space_group_name_H-M   'P 1'
#
loop_
_entity.id
_entity.type
_entity.pdbx_description
1 polymer ?
#
loop_
_entity_poly.entity_id
_entity_poly.type
_entity_poly.pdbx_seq_one_letter_code
_entity_poly.pdbx_strand_id
1 'polypeptide(L)'
;MSFDPSKLLIVLVVALIVLGPEKLPHFMRQAGKYLNEFRSMRDRLKSEVDNALGGITGATSGITSQITQQIDPIKDVFGQFKGQASNPFSIGGAVGSIFGTQTASNQMPNNAITAQTEG
;
A
#
# COMPACT_ATOMS: atom_id res chain seq x y z
N MET A 1 -24.77 20.84 -18.86
CA MET A 1 -24.83 20.49 -20.28
C MET A 1 -25.11 19.01 -20.40
N SER A 2 -26.34 18.63 -20.75
CA SER A 2 -26.76 17.22 -20.82
C SER A 2 -26.14 16.55 -22.05
N PHE A 3 -25.44 15.44 -21.84
CA PHE A 3 -24.96 14.57 -22.90
C PHE A 3 -26.16 13.84 -23.51
N ASP A 4 -26.56 14.31 -24.68
CA ASP A 4 -27.71 13.78 -25.43
C ASP A 4 -27.18 12.89 -26.55
N PRO A 5 -27.45 11.57 -26.55
CA PRO A 5 -27.07 10.66 -27.64
C PRO A 5 -27.49 11.19 -29.02
N SER A 6 -28.61 11.91 -29.07
CA SER A 6 -29.13 12.62 -30.24
C SER A 6 -28.14 13.63 -30.83
N LYS A 7 -27.46 14.41 -29.97
CA LYS A 7 -26.45 15.39 -30.39
C LYS A 7 -25.18 14.70 -30.90
N LEU A 8 -24.77 13.62 -30.24
CA LEU A 8 -23.62 12.82 -30.67
C LEU A 8 -23.86 12.19 -32.04
N LEU A 9 -25.06 11.70 -32.32
CA LEU A 9 -25.44 11.19 -33.65
C LEU A 9 -25.34 12.27 -34.74
N ILE A 10 -25.82 13.49 -34.47
CA ILE A 10 -25.70 14.60 -35.44
C ILE A 10 -24.25 14.92 -35.77
N VAL A 11 -23.37 15.00 -34.76
CA VAL A 11 -21.95 15.26 -34.98
C VAL A 11 -21.29 14.10 -35.70
N LEU A 12 -21.68 12.85 -35.40
CA LEU A 12 -21.20 11.66 -36.11
C LEU A 12 -21.56 11.73 -37.60
N VAL A 13 -22.82 12.02 -37.94
CA VAL A 13 -23.25 12.15 -39.34
C VAL A 13 -22.48 13.27 -40.05
N VAL A 14 -22.32 14.44 -39.43
CA VAL A 14 -21.52 15.54 -39.99
C VAL A 14 -20.07 15.12 -40.19
N ALA A 15 -19.45 14.45 -39.21
CA ALA A 15 -18.07 13.97 -39.31
C ALA A 15 -17.91 12.91 -40.42
N LEU A 16 -18.89 12.03 -40.60
CA LEU A 16 -18.91 11.04 -41.67
C LEU A 16 -19.07 11.69 -43.05
N ILE A 17 -19.81 12.79 -43.18
CA ILE A 17 -19.92 13.53 -44.44
C ILE A 17 -18.61 14.25 -44.77
N VAL A 18 -17.99 14.92 -43.78
CA VAL A 18 -16.76 15.69 -43.98
C VAL A 18 -15.56 14.79 -44.26
N LEU A 19 -15.40 13.72 -43.47
CA LEU A 19 -14.23 12.85 -43.52
C LEU A 19 -14.47 11.61 -44.40
N GLY A 20 -15.73 11.17 -44.54
CA GLY A 20 -16.14 9.95 -45.21
C GLY A 20 -16.36 8.78 -44.23
N PRO A 21 -17.43 7.97 -44.40
CA PRO A 21 -17.72 6.85 -43.50
C PRO A 21 -16.70 5.71 -43.56
N GLU A 22 -15.94 5.62 -44.66
CA GLU A 22 -14.83 4.69 -44.83
C GLU A 22 -13.54 5.17 -44.13
N LYS A 23 -13.34 6.49 -44.02
CA LYS A 23 -12.07 7.03 -43.53
C LYS A 23 -11.99 7.09 -42.02
N LEU A 24 -13.09 7.43 -41.35
CA LEU A 24 -13.19 7.43 -39.88
C LEU A 24 -12.79 6.07 -39.27
N PRO A 25 -13.36 4.92 -39.68
CA PRO A 25 -12.95 3.62 -39.17
C PRO A 25 -11.52 3.24 -39.61
N HIS A 26 -11.08 3.67 -40.80
CA HIS A 26 -9.72 3.40 -41.25
C HIS A 26 -8.67 4.12 -40.38
N PHE A 27 -8.87 5.40 -40.07
CA PHE A 27 -8.01 6.16 -39.16
C PHE A 27 -8.07 5.61 -37.73
N MET A 28 -9.25 5.23 -37.24
CA MET A 28 -9.37 4.58 -35.92
C MET A 28 -8.66 3.25 -35.85
N ARG A 29 -8.68 2.43 -36.92
CA ARG A 29 -7.92 1.17 -36.98
C ARG A 29 -6.42 1.41 -36.90
N GLN A 30 -5.91 2.48 -37.53
CA GLN A 30 -4.49 2.84 -37.45
C GLN A 30 -4.14 3.39 -36.06
N ALA A 31 -4.87 4.40 -35.59
CA ALA A 31 -4.69 4.98 -34.25
C ALA A 31 -4.85 3.96 -33.12
N GLY A 32 -5.76 2.99 -33.29
CA GLY A 32 -5.99 1.90 -32.35
C GLY A 32 -4.79 0.97 -32.22
N LYS A 33 -4.06 0.70 -33.31
CA LYS A 33 -2.79 -0.04 -33.25
C LYS A 33 -1.76 0.74 -32.42
N TYR A 34 -1.55 2.02 -32.74
CA TYR A 34 -0.64 2.88 -31.96
C TYR A 34 -1.01 2.95 -30.47
N LEU A 35 -2.30 3.05 -30.15
CA LEU A 35 -2.77 3.06 -28.77
C LEU A 35 -2.55 1.71 -28.08
N ASN A 36 -2.68 0.60 -28.80
CA ASN A 36 -2.40 -0.74 -28.30
C ASN A 36 -0.91 -0.91 -27.97
N GLU A 37 -0.02 -0.55 -28.90
CA GLU A 37 1.42 -0.52 -28.65
C GLU A 37 1.78 0.39 -27.48
N PHE A 38 1.16 1.58 -27.40
CA PHE A 38 1.38 2.51 -26.30
C PHE A 38 0.91 1.94 -24.95
N ARG A 39 -0.20 1.20 -24.94
CA ARG A 39 -0.70 0.52 -23.75
C ARG A 39 0.25 -0.60 -23.31
N SER A 40 0.72 -1.44 -24.24
CA SER A 40 1.74 -2.45 -23.95
C SER A 40 3.07 -1.84 -23.48
N MET A 41 3.46 -0.68 -24.03
CA MET A 41 4.65 0.05 -23.56
C MET A 41 4.46 0.58 -22.14
N ARG A 42 3.29 1.15 -21.82
CA ARG A 42 2.94 1.55 -20.45
C ARG A 42 2.94 0.36 -19.49
N ASP A 43 2.47 -0.80 -19.91
CA ASP A 43 2.44 -2.01 -19.07
C ASP A 43 3.86 -2.52 -18.79
N ARG A 44 4.74 -2.51 -19.80
CA ARG A 44 6.17 -2.84 -19.64
C ARG A 44 6.87 -1.83 -18.72
N LEU A 45 6.70 -0.54 -18.99
CA LEU A 45 7.22 0.54 -18.13
C LEU A 45 6.69 0.40 -16.71
N LYS A 46 5.40 0.11 -16.52
CA LYS A 46 4.81 -0.12 -15.21
C LYS A 46 5.43 -1.33 -14.52
N SER A 47 5.65 -2.44 -15.22
CA SER A 47 6.30 -3.61 -14.62
C SER A 47 7.76 -3.34 -14.23
N GLU A 48 8.46 -2.54 -15.02
CA GLU A 48 9.86 -2.19 -14.79
C GLU A 48 10.00 -1.13 -13.70
N VAL A 49 9.09 -0.17 -13.68
CA VAL A 49 8.92 0.84 -12.62
C VAL A 49 8.43 0.18 -11.34
N ASP A 50 7.51 -0.77 -11.35
CA ASP A 50 7.08 -1.52 -10.17
C ASP A 50 8.15 -2.49 -9.68
N ASN A 51 9.06 -2.96 -10.54
CA ASN A 51 10.23 -3.74 -10.12
C ASN A 51 11.33 -2.84 -9.55
N ALA A 52 11.59 -1.68 -10.16
CA ALA A 52 12.56 -0.70 -9.68
C ALA A 52 12.06 -0.01 -8.40
N LEU A 53 10.79 0.40 -8.38
CA LEU A 53 10.07 0.82 -7.17
C LEU A 53 9.94 -0.36 -6.23
N GLY A 54 9.59 -1.58 -6.64
CA GLY A 54 9.57 -2.74 -5.75
C GLY A 54 10.93 -3.01 -5.10
N GLY A 55 12.03 -2.68 -5.77
CA GLY A 55 13.38 -2.66 -5.21
C GLY A 55 13.65 -1.44 -4.33
N ILE A 56 13.15 -0.25 -4.67
CA ILE A 56 13.25 0.99 -3.88
C ILE A 56 12.29 0.96 -2.70
N THR A 57 10.98 0.80 -2.90
CA THR A 57 9.97 0.32 -1.96
C THR A 57 10.50 -0.84 -1.14
N GLY A 58 11.06 -1.91 -1.70
CA GLY A 58 11.66 -3.03 -0.94
C GLY A 58 12.84 -2.61 -0.06
N ALA A 59 13.73 -1.76 -0.54
CA ALA A 59 14.83 -1.18 0.25
C ALA A 59 14.33 -0.19 1.31
N THR A 60 13.33 0.63 0.99
CA THR A 60 12.62 1.52 1.91
C THR A 60 11.66 0.77 2.82
N SER A 61 11.24 -0.45 2.49
CA SER A 61 10.45 -1.41 3.28
C SER A 61 11.37 -2.18 4.20
N GLY A 62 12.64 -2.42 3.83
CA GLY A 62 13.67 -2.82 4.78
C GLY A 62 13.88 -1.74 5.85
N ILE A 63 13.95 -0.47 5.43
CA ILE A 63 14.04 0.70 6.34
C ILE A 63 12.73 0.92 7.11
N THR A 64 11.57 0.77 6.47
CA THR A 64 10.23 0.95 7.07
C THR A 64 9.83 -0.24 7.93
N SER A 65 10.32 -1.46 7.67
CA SER A 65 10.16 -2.64 8.55
C SER A 65 10.99 -2.48 9.81
N GLN A 66 12.24 -1.99 9.71
CA GLN A 66 13.03 -1.65 10.90
C GLN A 66 12.35 -0.56 11.74
N ILE A 67 11.73 0.42 11.07
CA ILE A 67 10.97 1.48 11.73
C ILE A 67 9.63 0.95 12.28
N THR A 68 8.91 0.08 11.57
CA THR A 68 7.60 -0.47 11.98
C THR A 68 7.74 -1.43 13.16
N GLN A 69 8.77 -2.26 13.17
CA GLN A 69 9.07 -3.23 14.23
C GLN A 69 9.50 -2.54 15.55
N GLN A 70 9.82 -1.24 15.50
CA GLN A 70 10.06 -0.39 16.67
C GLN A 70 8.87 0.54 16.98
N ILE A 71 7.91 0.69 16.08
CA ILE A 71 6.74 1.56 16.27
C ILE A 71 5.59 0.84 16.98
N ASP A 72 5.59 -0.49 17.04
CA ASP A 72 4.58 -1.27 17.78
C ASP A 72 4.39 -0.82 19.25
N PRO A 73 5.45 -0.62 20.08
CA PRO A 73 5.27 -0.07 21.43
C PRO A 73 4.74 1.37 21.45
N ILE A 74 5.00 2.16 20.40
CA ILE A 74 4.56 3.56 20.32
C ILE A 74 3.07 3.65 19.94
N LYS A 75 2.56 2.73 19.12
CA LYS A 75 1.14 2.68 18.73
C LYS A 75 0.23 2.33 19.90
N ASP A 76 0.68 1.50 20.84
CA ASP A 76 -0.09 1.16 22.04
C ASP A 76 -0.19 2.37 22.99
N VAL A 77 0.91 3.12 23.17
CA VAL A 77 0.93 4.36 23.95
C VAL A 77 0.08 5.46 23.28
N PHE A 78 0.17 5.58 21.95
CA PHE A 78 -0.62 6.56 21.19
C PHE A 78 -2.11 6.18 21.12
N GLY A 79 -2.43 4.88 21.06
CA GLY A 79 -3.79 4.34 21.14
C GLY A 79 -4.40 4.57 22.52
N GLN A 80 -3.62 4.40 23.57
CA GLN A 80 -4.02 4.74 24.94
C GLN A 80 -4.25 6.24 25.12
N PHE A 81 -3.41 7.08 24.50
CA PHE A 81 -3.60 8.55 24.51
C PHE A 81 -4.81 8.98 23.67
N LYS A 82 -5.08 8.34 22.53
CA LYS A 82 -6.25 8.61 21.70
C LYS A 82 -7.56 8.20 22.40
N GLY A 83 -7.54 7.09 23.15
CA GLY A 83 -8.63 6.68 24.04
C GLY A 83 -8.79 7.62 25.25
N GLN A 84 -7.70 8.21 25.73
CA GLN A 84 -7.70 9.24 26.78
C GLN A 84 -8.19 10.60 26.26
N ALA A 85 -7.97 10.94 24.98
CA ALA A 85 -8.48 12.15 24.34
C ALA A 85 -10.01 12.11 24.15
N SER A 86 -10.60 10.92 24.01
CA SER A 86 -12.06 10.76 24.07
C SER A 86 -12.65 10.98 25.48
N ASN A 87 -11.84 10.92 26.54
CA ASN A 87 -12.23 11.20 27.93
C ASN A 87 -11.27 12.24 28.56
N PRO A 88 -11.44 13.54 28.26
CA PRO A 88 -10.38 14.57 28.36
C PRO A 88 -9.92 14.95 29.79
N PHE A 89 -10.20 14.17 30.83
CA PHE A 89 -9.79 14.48 32.21
C PHE A 89 -9.59 13.25 33.10
N SER A 90 -8.67 12.33 32.73
CA SER A 90 -8.21 11.26 33.63
C SER A 90 -6.73 10.91 33.42
N ILE A 91 -5.84 11.89 33.58
CA ILE A 91 -4.38 11.68 33.63
C ILE A 91 -3.93 10.93 34.93
N GLY A 92 -4.84 10.68 35.87
CA GLY A 92 -4.53 10.04 37.16
C GLY A 92 -4.28 8.52 37.13
N GLY A 93 -4.61 7.81 36.04
CA GLY A 93 -4.55 6.34 36.00
C GLY A 93 -3.28 5.75 35.34
N ALA A 94 -2.78 6.37 34.27
CA ALA A 94 -1.69 5.80 33.48
C ALA A 94 -0.31 5.98 34.14
N VAL A 95 -0.11 7.07 34.90
CA VAL A 95 1.16 7.36 35.60
C VAL A 95 1.46 6.37 36.73
N GLY A 96 0.46 5.69 37.30
CA GLY A 96 0.66 4.66 38.34
C GLY A 96 1.25 3.35 37.82
N SER A 97 1.07 3.03 36.54
CA SER A 97 1.57 1.78 35.92
C SER A 97 3.01 1.90 35.37
N ILE A 98 3.47 3.10 35.06
CA ILE A 98 4.86 3.35 34.63
C ILE A 98 5.86 3.39 35.81
N PHE A 99 5.39 3.56 37.05
CA PHE A 99 6.23 3.60 38.27
C PHE A 99 5.99 2.43 39.25
N GLY A 100 5.15 1.44 38.89
CA GLY A 100 4.76 0.31 39.76
C GLY A 100 5.43 -1.04 39.43
N THR A 101 6.47 -1.36 40.19
CA THR A 101 7.02 -2.68 40.58
C THR A 101 6.39 -4.00 40.04
N GLN A 102 7.19 -4.82 39.32
CA GLN A 102 7.34 -6.28 39.49
C GLN A 102 8.35 -6.81 38.44
N THR A 103 9.61 -7.13 38.70
CA THR A 103 10.29 -8.08 39.63
C THR A 103 9.77 -9.52 39.61
N ALA A 104 10.47 -10.35 38.82
CA ALA A 104 10.92 -11.72 39.09
C ALA A 104 9.89 -12.85 39.31
N SER A 105 9.74 -13.73 38.31
CA SER A 105 9.30 -15.13 38.52
C SER A 105 9.52 -16.07 37.32
N ASN A 106 10.72 -16.13 36.72
CA ASN A 106 11.06 -17.34 35.95
C ASN A 106 12.39 -17.95 36.38
N GLN A 107 12.22 -18.99 37.19
CA GLN A 107 13.18 -19.87 37.84
C GLN A 107 14.00 -20.71 36.85
N MET A 108 15.08 -21.26 37.41
CA MET A 108 16.29 -21.82 36.80
C MET A 108 16.11 -23.06 35.89
N PRO A 109 17.09 -23.32 35.01
CA PRO A 109 17.15 -24.50 34.13
C PRO A 109 17.39 -25.79 34.93
N ASN A 110 16.64 -26.83 34.59
CA ASN A 110 16.79 -28.18 35.15
C ASN A 110 16.90 -29.21 34.03
N ASN A 111 18.12 -29.37 33.51
CA ASN A 111 18.58 -30.62 32.94
C ASN A 111 20.11 -30.70 33.05
N ALA A 112 20.52 -31.21 34.22
CA ALA A 112 21.87 -31.67 34.48
C ALA A 112 22.34 -32.61 33.36
N ILE A 113 23.48 -32.24 32.78
CA ILE A 113 24.31 -33.00 31.86
C ILE A 113 24.85 -34.22 32.63
N THR A 114 24.13 -35.34 32.63
CA THR A 114 24.55 -36.61 33.25
C THR A 114 24.75 -37.73 32.23
N ALA A 115 25.11 -37.40 30.98
CA ALA A 115 25.21 -38.42 29.94
C ALA A 115 26.52 -38.38 29.15
N GLN A 116 27.69 -38.25 29.80
CA GLN A 116 28.99 -38.64 29.19
C GLN A 116 29.97 -39.17 30.26
N THR A 117 29.82 -40.43 30.61
CA THR A 117 30.86 -41.28 31.20
C THR A 117 30.59 -42.68 30.66
N GLU A 118 31.38 -43.12 29.68
CA GLU A 118 31.71 -44.53 29.35
C GLU A 118 32.53 -44.54 28.05
N GLY A 119 33.78 -45.05 28.12
CA GLY A 119 34.63 -45.35 26.96
C GLY A 119 35.98 -44.66 26.97
#